data_AF-A0A0P1KT96-F1
#
_entry.id   AF-A0A0P1KT96-F1
#
_cell.length_a   1.000
_cell.length_b   1.000
_cell.length_c   1.000
_cell.angle_alpha   90.00
_cell.angle_beta   90.00
_cell.angle_gamma   90.00
#
_symmetry.space_group_name_H-M   'P 1'
#
loop_
_entity.id
_entity.type
_entity.pdbx_description
1 polymer ?
#
loop_
_entity_poly.entity_id
_entity_poly.type
_entity_poly.pdbx_seq_one_letter_code
_entity_poly.pdbx_strand_id
1 'polypeptide(L)'
;MGNKTDVAEDENLYGILKEPNIGKVQFGLEKTFPTRYGNAAYFSVGAQSLGIQDPVDTPRRTTTSGAGATGFWLDTLYVCEYCFKYTDEEIALQKHVACCRYRAKPPGRIQYMSPEYTIRKVRGSKHPLFCQCLCLFTKLFLDNKSMYFKTEHYDFFIIYQTSSKKPMGFFSKDLISYQKNNLACVLTLPPYQRKGVGSLLVDFSYKLSIRDGLVSGPEKPLSPFGLVSYLKYWSSQICWQLLEGDLSGSGRISLDAISRATGIRIGDILLTLKSLKCLTKDYEVSLSVLKAWAKDNQTYRNSLVRDEYLVLDN
;
A
#
# COMPACT_ATOMS: atom_id res chain seq x y z
N MET A 1 1.18 37.99 -26.97
CA MET A 1 0.14 36.95 -26.85
C MET A 1 0.82 35.60 -26.82
N GLY A 2 1.11 35.08 -25.61
CA GLY A 2 1.72 33.76 -25.44
C GLY A 2 0.67 32.67 -25.65
N ASN A 3 0.96 31.73 -26.53
CA ASN A 3 0.10 30.60 -26.87
C ASN A 3 -0.23 29.76 -25.62
N LYS A 4 -1.52 29.51 -25.41
CA LYS A 4 -2.08 28.66 -24.34
C LYS A 4 -1.95 27.15 -24.61
N THR A 5 -1.14 26.74 -25.58
CA THR A 5 -1.08 25.35 -26.06
C THR A 5 -0.02 24.49 -25.39
N ASP A 6 0.95 25.08 -24.67
CA ASP A 6 2.11 24.31 -24.18
C ASP A 6 1.94 23.73 -22.77
N VAL A 7 0.75 23.83 -22.16
CA VAL A 7 0.47 23.31 -20.80
C VAL A 7 -0.30 21.99 -20.83
N ALA A 8 -0.87 21.59 -21.97
CA ALA A 8 -1.74 20.41 -22.07
C ALA A 8 -0.98 19.08 -22.31
N GLU A 9 0.27 19.11 -22.76
CA GLU A 9 1.03 17.89 -23.05
C GLU A 9 1.65 17.24 -21.79
N ASP A 10 1.90 18.03 -20.74
CA ASP A 10 2.48 17.52 -19.49
C ASP A 10 1.44 16.92 -18.53
N GLU A 11 0.16 17.31 -18.60
CA GLU A 11 -0.90 16.77 -17.71
C GLU A 11 -1.29 15.31 -18.03
N ASN A 12 -0.92 14.78 -19.20
CA ASN A 12 -1.20 13.39 -19.60
C ASN A 12 -0.06 12.40 -19.30
N LEU A 13 1.07 12.87 -18.77
CA LEU A 13 2.18 12.02 -18.37
C LEU A 13 1.69 11.10 -17.24
N TYR A 14 1.60 9.79 -17.49
CA TYR A 14 1.16 8.74 -16.53
C TYR A 14 -0.35 8.64 -16.22
N GLY A 15 -1.22 9.27 -17.02
CA GLY A 15 -2.68 9.06 -16.91
C GLY A 15 -3.30 9.49 -15.58
N ILE A 16 -2.71 10.49 -14.93
CA ILE A 16 -3.22 11.11 -13.70
C ILE A 16 -4.34 12.08 -14.08
N LEU A 17 -5.47 12.01 -13.38
CA LEU A 17 -6.60 12.94 -13.56
C LEU A 17 -6.92 13.59 -12.21
N LYS A 18 -7.34 14.86 -12.25
CA LYS A 18 -7.73 15.65 -11.07
C LYS A 18 -8.98 15.08 -10.40
N GLU A 19 -9.91 14.57 -11.20
CA GLU A 19 -11.18 14.02 -10.74
C GLU A 19 -11.33 12.53 -11.07
N PRO A 20 -12.13 11.78 -10.30
CA PRO A 20 -12.45 10.39 -10.63
C PRO A 20 -13.17 10.27 -11.99
N ASN A 21 -12.64 9.44 -12.87
CA ASN A 21 -13.23 9.13 -14.19
C ASN A 21 -14.00 7.80 -14.24
N ILE A 22 -13.87 6.98 -13.18
CA ILE A 22 -14.60 5.72 -13.00
C ILE A 22 -15.51 5.87 -11.78
N GLY A 23 -16.82 5.71 -11.91
CA GLY A 23 -17.76 5.99 -10.82
C GLY A 23 -17.60 5.07 -9.61
N LYS A 24 -17.64 3.76 -9.85
CA LYS A 24 -17.47 2.74 -8.79
C LYS A 24 -16.73 1.51 -9.28
N VAL A 25 -16.20 0.75 -8.33
CA VAL A 25 -15.64 -0.58 -8.57
C VAL A 25 -16.58 -1.63 -8.00
N GLN A 26 -16.95 -2.60 -8.84
CA GLN A 26 -17.51 -3.88 -8.42
C GLN A 26 -16.33 -4.84 -8.16
N PHE A 27 -16.00 -5.07 -6.88
CA PHE A 27 -14.86 -5.88 -6.44
C PHE A 27 -15.30 -7.29 -6.03
N GLY A 28 -15.05 -8.27 -6.91
CA GLY A 28 -15.65 -9.59 -6.81
C GLY A 28 -17.15 -9.54 -7.12
N LEU A 29 -17.90 -10.54 -6.67
CA LEU A 29 -19.33 -10.66 -6.97
C LEU A 29 -20.24 -9.95 -5.96
N GLU A 30 -19.68 -9.49 -4.84
CA GLU A 30 -20.49 -9.09 -3.67
C GLU A 30 -20.25 -7.65 -3.20
N LYS A 31 -19.14 -7.01 -3.58
CA LYS A 31 -18.72 -5.74 -2.97
C LYS A 31 -18.66 -4.66 -4.01
N THR A 32 -19.22 -3.49 -3.68
CA THR A 32 -19.12 -2.30 -4.53
C THR A 32 -18.68 -1.11 -3.69
N PHE A 33 -17.81 -0.26 -4.22
CA PHE A 33 -17.42 0.99 -3.57
C PHE A 33 -17.00 2.05 -4.59
N PRO A 34 -17.19 3.35 -4.28
CA PRO A 34 -16.79 4.43 -5.17
C PRO A 34 -15.26 4.52 -5.28
N THR A 35 -14.77 4.97 -6.43
CA THR A 35 -13.35 5.33 -6.57
C THR A 35 -13.05 6.66 -5.87
N ARG A 36 -11.78 6.96 -5.64
CA ARG A 36 -11.33 8.20 -4.98
C ARG A 36 -10.52 9.12 -5.88
N TYR A 37 -9.81 8.53 -6.84
CA TYR A 37 -8.92 9.26 -7.73
C TYR A 37 -9.09 8.77 -9.16
N GLY A 38 -8.86 9.65 -10.12
CA GLY A 38 -8.90 9.28 -11.53
C GLY A 38 -7.67 8.51 -11.97
N ASN A 39 -7.88 7.69 -13.00
CA ASN A 39 -6.84 6.91 -13.67
C ASN A 39 -7.22 6.73 -15.15
N ALA A 40 -6.60 7.52 -16.03
CA ALA A 40 -6.79 7.41 -17.48
C ALA A 40 -6.12 6.17 -18.07
N ALA A 41 -5.19 5.54 -17.36
CA ALA A 41 -4.42 4.39 -17.85
C ALA A 41 -5.27 3.11 -18.07
N TYR A 42 -6.54 3.13 -17.63
CA TYR A 42 -7.53 2.09 -17.94
C TYR A 42 -8.04 2.16 -19.38
N PHE A 43 -7.94 3.30 -20.05
CA PHE A 43 -8.65 3.62 -21.27
C PHE A 43 -7.71 3.69 -22.48
N SER A 44 -8.25 3.41 -23.67
CA SER A 44 -7.51 3.59 -24.92
C SER A 44 -7.26 5.07 -25.18
N VAL A 45 -6.12 5.40 -25.79
CA VAL A 45 -5.81 6.80 -26.15
C VAL A 45 -6.88 7.35 -27.09
N GLY A 46 -7.51 8.46 -26.69
CA GLY A 46 -8.55 9.12 -27.47
C GLY A 46 -9.93 8.44 -27.44
N ALA A 47 -10.14 7.41 -26.61
CA ALA A 47 -11.44 6.77 -26.44
C ALA A 47 -11.81 6.59 -24.96
N GLN A 48 -13.12 6.62 -24.66
CA GLN A 48 -13.66 6.31 -23.33
C GLN A 48 -13.92 4.82 -23.12
N SER A 49 -13.39 3.95 -23.99
CA SER A 49 -13.43 2.49 -23.83
C SER A 49 -12.16 1.97 -23.17
N LEU A 50 -12.29 0.87 -22.41
CA LEU A 50 -11.15 0.22 -21.78
C LEU A 50 -10.10 -0.21 -22.82
N GLY A 51 -8.82 -0.08 -22.45
CA GLY A 51 -7.68 -0.44 -23.32
C GLY A 51 -7.31 -1.92 -23.32
N ILE A 52 -8.11 -2.81 -22.73
CA ILE A 52 -7.79 -4.24 -22.65
C ILE A 52 -7.99 -4.89 -24.03
N GLN A 53 -6.94 -5.49 -24.56
CA GLN A 53 -7.01 -6.48 -25.64
C GLN A 53 -7.09 -7.87 -25.00
N ASP A 54 -8.26 -8.51 -25.00
CA ASP A 54 -8.33 -9.95 -24.71
C ASP A 54 -7.84 -10.71 -25.96
N PRO A 55 -6.89 -11.66 -25.86
CA PRO A 55 -6.35 -12.40 -27.02
C PRO A 55 -7.32 -13.42 -27.65
N VAL A 56 -8.55 -13.52 -27.14
CA VAL A 56 -9.53 -14.53 -27.56
C VAL A 56 -10.67 -13.80 -28.25
N ASP A 57 -10.78 -14.02 -29.56
CA ASP A 57 -11.76 -13.50 -30.52
C ASP A 57 -13.12 -13.09 -29.92
N THR A 58 -13.41 -11.79 -30.01
CA THR A 58 -14.76 -11.29 -30.30
C THR A 58 -14.65 -10.03 -31.18
N PRO A 59 -15.50 -9.88 -32.22
CA PRO A 59 -15.50 -8.66 -33.03
C PRO A 59 -15.80 -7.44 -32.16
N ARG A 60 -15.06 -6.38 -32.41
CA ARG A 60 -15.14 -5.09 -31.72
C ARG A 60 -16.58 -4.56 -31.76
N ARG A 61 -17.31 -4.66 -30.65
CA ARG A 61 -18.49 -3.80 -30.44
C ARG A 61 -17.95 -2.42 -30.09
N THR A 62 -17.97 -1.51 -31.05
CA THR A 62 -17.84 -0.07 -30.79
C THR A 62 -19.05 0.33 -29.95
N THR A 63 -19.00 0.09 -28.64
CA THR A 63 -19.79 0.87 -27.71
C THR A 63 -19.12 2.22 -27.68
N THR A 64 -19.64 3.14 -28.49
CA THR A 64 -19.59 4.57 -28.20
C THR A 64 -20.23 4.76 -26.83
N SER A 65 -19.45 4.54 -25.77
CA SER A 65 -19.77 5.06 -24.45
C SER A 65 -19.61 6.57 -24.56
N GLY A 66 -20.66 7.23 -25.06
CA GLY A 66 -20.89 8.62 -24.70
C GLY A 66 -20.90 8.68 -23.18
N ALA A 67 -20.38 9.78 -22.62
CA ALA A 67 -20.34 10.05 -21.19
C ALA A 67 -21.59 9.45 -20.52
N GLY A 68 -21.39 8.55 -19.56
CA GLY A 68 -22.52 7.92 -18.87
C GLY A 68 -23.43 8.99 -18.32
N ALA A 69 -24.71 8.67 -18.10
CA ALA A 69 -25.71 9.60 -17.54
C ALA A 69 -25.26 10.27 -16.21
N THR A 70 -24.18 9.79 -15.61
CA THR A 70 -23.55 10.18 -14.35
C THR A 70 -22.36 11.15 -14.48
N GLY A 71 -21.87 11.42 -15.70
CA GLY A 71 -20.67 12.25 -15.94
C GLY A 71 -19.33 11.51 -15.81
N PHE A 72 -19.32 10.20 -15.50
CA PHE A 72 -18.11 9.37 -15.53
C PHE A 72 -17.83 8.83 -16.95
N TRP A 73 -16.56 8.53 -17.25
CA TRP A 73 -16.19 7.84 -18.50
C TRP A 73 -16.65 6.38 -18.45
N LEU A 74 -16.61 5.77 -17.25
CA LEU A 74 -17.13 4.45 -16.98
C LEU A 74 -17.87 4.44 -15.63
N ASP A 75 -19.15 4.04 -15.64
CA ASP A 75 -19.94 3.97 -14.41
C ASP A 75 -19.41 2.93 -13.42
N THR A 76 -19.13 1.73 -13.92
CA THR A 76 -18.73 0.58 -13.09
C THR A 76 -17.56 -0.15 -13.73
N LEU A 77 -16.45 -0.26 -12.99
CA LEU A 77 -15.35 -1.17 -13.32
C LEU A 77 -15.53 -2.47 -12.55
N TYR A 78 -15.60 -3.59 -13.26
CA TYR A 78 -15.71 -4.92 -12.67
C TYR A 78 -14.32 -5.51 -12.47
N VAL A 79 -13.97 -5.86 -11.23
CA VAL A 79 -12.60 -6.26 -10.84
C VAL A 79 -12.63 -7.58 -10.09
N CYS A 80 -11.83 -8.55 -10.52
CA CYS A 80 -11.65 -9.82 -9.82
C CYS A 80 -10.99 -9.63 -8.45
N GLU A 81 -11.63 -10.08 -7.38
CA GLU A 81 -11.10 -9.94 -6.01
C GLU A 81 -9.90 -10.85 -5.69
N TYR A 82 -9.51 -11.77 -6.58
CA TYR A 82 -8.34 -12.63 -6.39
C TYR A 82 -7.10 -12.15 -7.16
N CYS A 83 -7.30 -11.52 -8.33
CA CYS A 83 -6.22 -11.23 -9.26
C CYS A 83 -6.19 -9.80 -9.81
N PHE A 84 -7.18 -8.99 -9.46
CA PHE A 84 -7.35 -7.61 -9.92
C PHE A 84 -7.55 -7.44 -11.43
N LYS A 85 -7.66 -8.52 -12.23
CA LYS A 85 -8.09 -8.42 -13.65
C LYS A 85 -9.45 -7.72 -13.68
N TYR A 86 -9.62 -6.85 -14.65
CA TYR A 86 -10.77 -5.96 -14.75
C TYR A 86 -11.46 -6.04 -16.12
N THR A 87 -12.70 -5.58 -16.18
CA THR A 87 -13.56 -5.52 -17.37
C THR A 87 -14.68 -4.49 -17.11
N ASP A 88 -15.34 -4.03 -18.16
CA ASP A 88 -16.55 -3.20 -18.13
C ASP A 88 -17.85 -4.03 -18.24
N GLU A 89 -17.74 -5.36 -18.35
CA GLU A 89 -18.88 -6.27 -18.45
C GLU A 89 -19.04 -7.18 -17.23
N GLU A 90 -20.24 -7.19 -16.63
CA GLU A 90 -20.54 -8.03 -15.46
C GLU A 90 -20.41 -9.53 -15.75
N ILE A 91 -20.96 -10.00 -16.89
CA ILE A 91 -20.93 -11.40 -17.29
C ILE A 91 -19.49 -11.90 -17.49
N ALA A 92 -18.61 -11.04 -18.02
CA ALA A 92 -17.20 -11.37 -18.19
C ALA A 92 -16.51 -11.56 -16.83
N LEU A 93 -16.81 -10.72 -15.83
CA LEU A 93 -16.31 -10.92 -14.47
C LEU A 93 -16.81 -12.23 -13.86
N GLN A 94 -18.10 -12.55 -13.99
CA GLN A 94 -18.68 -13.79 -13.44
C GLN A 94 -17.97 -15.04 -14.02
N LYS A 95 -17.80 -15.08 -15.35
CA LYS A 95 -17.05 -16.15 -16.03
C LYS A 95 -15.60 -16.22 -15.54
N HIS A 96 -14.93 -15.08 -15.41
CA HIS A 96 -13.55 -15.03 -14.94
C HIS A 96 -13.39 -15.52 -13.50
N VAL A 97 -14.26 -15.10 -12.57
CA VAL A 97 -14.17 -15.50 -11.15
C VAL A 97 -14.32 -17.01 -11.00
N ALA A 98 -15.16 -17.65 -11.81
CA ALA A 98 -15.34 -19.10 -11.81
C ALA A 98 -14.05 -19.85 -12.18
N CYS A 99 -13.27 -19.35 -13.15
CA CYS A 99 -12.05 -20.00 -13.66
C CYS A 99 -10.73 -19.34 -13.19
N CYS A 100 -10.78 -18.35 -12.30
CA CYS A 100 -9.59 -17.62 -11.87
C CYS A 100 -8.60 -18.52 -11.13
N ARG A 101 -7.40 -18.73 -11.70
CA ARG A 101 -6.34 -19.55 -11.09
C ARG A 101 -5.96 -19.13 -9.66
N TYR A 102 -6.06 -17.83 -9.36
CA TYR A 102 -5.66 -17.29 -8.06
C TYR A 102 -6.72 -17.52 -6.96
N ARG A 103 -7.93 -17.94 -7.34
CA ARG A 103 -8.93 -18.47 -6.40
C ARG A 103 -8.45 -19.78 -5.77
N ALA A 104 -7.79 -20.63 -6.55
CA ALA A 104 -7.23 -21.90 -6.07
C ALA A 104 -5.86 -21.69 -5.39
N LYS A 105 -4.97 -20.88 -6.00
CA LYS A 105 -3.60 -20.69 -5.52
C LYS A 105 -3.15 -19.24 -5.66
N PRO A 106 -3.04 -18.46 -4.56
CA PRO A 106 -2.50 -17.11 -4.61
C PRO A 106 -1.08 -17.05 -5.21
N PRO A 107 -0.62 -15.88 -5.69
CA PRO A 107 0.74 -15.69 -6.22
C PRO A 107 1.80 -15.52 -5.13
N GLY A 108 3.06 -15.83 -5.45
CA GLY A 108 4.20 -15.58 -4.57
C GLY A 108 4.53 -16.70 -3.58
N ARG A 109 5.47 -16.42 -2.68
CA ARG A 109 5.94 -17.31 -1.61
C ARG A 109 5.51 -16.77 -0.25
N ILE A 110 5.15 -17.64 0.67
CA ILE A 110 4.81 -17.24 2.04
C ILE A 110 6.07 -16.69 2.72
N GLN A 111 5.93 -15.59 3.44
CA GLN A 111 6.99 -14.96 4.24
C GLN A 111 6.58 -14.75 5.70
N TYR A 112 5.28 -14.81 5.97
CA TYR A 112 4.70 -14.77 7.31
C TYR A 112 3.43 -15.62 7.31
N MET A 113 3.24 -16.44 8.33
CA MET A 113 2.05 -17.28 8.47
C MET A 113 1.68 -17.44 9.94
N SER A 114 0.77 -16.57 10.41
CA SER A 114 0.12 -16.71 11.71
C SER A 114 -1.25 -17.39 11.55
N PRO A 115 -1.91 -17.76 12.67
CA PRO A 115 -3.27 -18.29 12.62
C PRO A 115 -4.27 -17.36 11.92
N GLU A 116 -4.06 -16.04 12.01
CA GLU A 116 -4.97 -15.03 11.47
C GLU A 116 -4.58 -14.54 10.07
N TYR A 117 -3.28 -14.30 9.85
CA TYR A 117 -2.78 -13.63 8.64
C TYR A 117 -1.63 -14.37 7.97
N THR A 118 -1.63 -14.34 6.65
CA THR A 118 -0.53 -14.81 5.81
C THR A 118 -0.04 -13.66 4.94
N ILE A 119 1.28 -13.41 4.92
CA ILE A 119 1.90 -12.46 3.98
C ILE A 119 2.71 -13.25 2.95
N ARG A 120 2.49 -12.92 1.67
CA ARG A 120 3.19 -13.55 0.55
C ARG A 120 3.99 -12.52 -0.24
N LYS A 121 5.25 -12.85 -0.51
CA LYS A 121 6.14 -12.10 -1.40
C LYS A 121 5.90 -12.51 -2.85
N VAL A 122 5.42 -11.56 -3.64
CA VAL A 122 5.15 -11.67 -5.07
C VAL A 122 6.18 -10.83 -5.80
N ARG A 123 7.06 -11.48 -6.58
CA ARG A 123 8.03 -10.78 -7.43
C ARG A 123 7.32 -10.23 -8.65
N GLY A 124 7.40 -8.93 -8.92
CA GLY A 124 6.75 -8.32 -10.08
C GLY A 124 7.22 -8.92 -11.40
N SER A 125 8.52 -9.24 -11.51
CA SER A 125 9.10 -9.90 -12.69
C SER A 125 8.53 -11.29 -12.97
N LYS A 126 7.99 -12.00 -11.97
CA LYS A 126 7.39 -13.34 -12.12
C LYS A 126 5.87 -13.30 -12.31
N HIS A 127 5.22 -12.22 -11.87
CA HIS A 127 3.77 -12.06 -11.93
C HIS A 127 3.36 -10.69 -12.50
N PRO A 128 3.87 -10.28 -13.68
CA PRO A 128 3.74 -8.91 -14.17
C PRO A 128 2.29 -8.46 -14.32
N LEU A 129 1.43 -9.27 -14.97
CA LEU A 129 0.02 -8.93 -15.14
C LEU A 129 -0.73 -8.73 -13.81
N PHE A 130 -0.49 -9.59 -12.82
CA PHE A 130 -1.12 -9.46 -11.50
C PHE A 130 -0.67 -8.16 -10.82
N CYS A 131 0.63 -7.86 -10.86
CA CYS A 131 1.19 -6.66 -10.23
C CYS A 131 0.75 -5.38 -10.95
N GLN A 132 0.62 -5.39 -12.27
CA GLN A 132 0.11 -4.27 -13.07
C GLN A 132 -1.36 -4.00 -12.75
N CYS A 133 -2.21 -5.03 -12.76
CA CYS A 133 -3.62 -4.91 -12.38
C CYS A 133 -3.78 -4.40 -10.94
N LEU A 134 -2.98 -4.91 -10.00
CA LEU A 134 -2.95 -4.42 -8.61
C LEU A 134 -2.54 -2.94 -8.56
N CYS A 135 -1.55 -2.53 -9.34
CA CYS A 135 -1.09 -1.15 -9.36
C CYS A 135 -2.14 -0.19 -9.93
N LEU A 136 -2.81 -0.56 -11.03
CA LEU A 136 -3.91 0.21 -11.62
C LEU A 136 -5.07 0.34 -10.63
N PHE A 137 -5.45 -0.76 -9.98
CA PHE A 137 -6.48 -0.75 -8.94
C PHE A 137 -6.09 0.17 -7.79
N THR A 138 -4.83 0.14 -7.36
CA THR A 138 -4.32 0.97 -6.26
C THR A 138 -4.43 2.46 -6.57
N LYS A 139 -4.20 2.89 -7.82
CA LYS A 139 -4.31 4.30 -8.21
C LYS A 139 -5.70 4.86 -7.98
N LEU A 140 -6.75 4.04 -8.06
CA LEU A 140 -8.13 4.46 -7.78
C LEU A 140 -8.34 4.86 -6.30
N PHE A 141 -7.40 4.51 -5.41
CA PHE A 141 -7.48 4.73 -3.96
C PHE A 141 -6.22 5.39 -3.36
N LEU A 142 -5.22 5.68 -4.18
CA LEU A 142 -3.97 6.32 -3.76
C LEU A 142 -3.53 7.34 -4.82
N ASP A 143 -3.53 8.61 -4.44
CA ASP A 143 -3.28 9.72 -5.36
C ASP A 143 -1.88 9.69 -5.98
N ASN A 144 -0.87 9.59 -5.12
CA ASN A 144 0.56 9.77 -5.47
C ASN A 144 1.19 8.52 -6.10
N LYS A 145 0.41 7.59 -6.64
CA LYS A 145 0.96 6.41 -7.29
C LYS A 145 1.32 6.73 -8.74
N SER A 146 2.60 6.71 -9.08
CA SER A 146 3.11 7.08 -10.41
C SER A 146 3.50 5.89 -11.31
N MET A 147 3.83 4.72 -10.71
CA MET A 147 4.29 3.55 -11.46
C MET A 147 3.26 2.41 -11.47
N TYR A 148 2.80 2.03 -12.67
CA TYR A 148 1.85 0.92 -12.87
C TYR A 148 2.39 -0.22 -13.71
N PHE A 149 3.22 0.07 -14.73
CA PHE A 149 3.56 -0.89 -15.77
C PHE A 149 4.91 -1.58 -15.57
N LYS A 150 5.92 -0.83 -15.10
CA LYS A 150 7.29 -1.32 -14.82
C LYS A 150 7.38 -2.01 -13.46
N THR A 151 6.67 -3.13 -13.34
CA THR A 151 6.57 -3.85 -12.06
C THR A 151 7.76 -4.77 -11.78
N GLU A 152 8.64 -5.04 -12.76
CA GLU A 152 9.79 -5.94 -12.58
C GLU A 152 10.81 -5.48 -11.52
N HIS A 153 10.83 -4.19 -11.19
CA HIS A 153 11.73 -3.60 -10.20
C HIS A 153 11.18 -3.63 -8.76
N TYR A 154 10.04 -4.28 -8.54
CA TYR A 154 9.35 -4.30 -7.26
C TYR A 154 9.07 -5.71 -6.76
N ASP A 155 9.25 -5.88 -5.46
CA ASP A 155 8.62 -6.96 -4.69
C ASP A 155 7.32 -6.44 -4.06
N PHE A 156 6.26 -7.24 -4.12
CA PHE A 156 4.97 -6.95 -3.52
C PHE A 156 4.70 -7.91 -2.37
N PHE A 157 4.40 -7.39 -1.18
CA PHE A 157 4.09 -8.17 0.01
C PHE A 157 2.59 -8.07 0.27
N ILE A 158 1.88 -9.15 -0.04
CA ILE A 158 0.42 -9.18 -0.05
C ILE A 158 -0.07 -9.94 1.17
N ILE A 159 -0.94 -9.30 1.95
CA ILE A 159 -1.54 -9.90 3.14
C ILE A 159 -2.90 -10.50 2.81
N TYR A 160 -3.15 -11.66 3.40
CA TYR A 160 -4.38 -12.44 3.32
C TYR A 160 -4.81 -12.80 4.73
N GLN A 161 -6.11 -13.00 4.95
CA GLN A 161 -6.55 -13.80 6.10
C GLN A 161 -6.13 -15.25 5.83
N THR A 162 -5.56 -15.96 6.81
CA THR A 162 -4.97 -17.29 6.60
C THR A 162 -5.97 -18.31 6.03
N SER A 163 -7.24 -18.22 6.45
CA SER A 163 -8.34 -19.04 5.94
C SER A 163 -8.86 -18.64 4.55
N SER A 164 -8.36 -17.54 3.98
CA SER A 164 -8.86 -16.96 2.74
C SER A 164 -7.76 -16.83 1.68
N LYS A 165 -8.17 -16.83 0.41
CA LYS A 165 -7.29 -16.57 -0.74
C LYS A 165 -7.48 -15.17 -1.32
N LYS A 166 -8.32 -14.34 -0.69
CA LYS A 166 -8.62 -12.96 -1.09
C LYS A 166 -7.59 -11.99 -0.47
N PRO A 167 -6.84 -11.23 -1.26
CA PRO A 167 -5.95 -10.19 -0.75
C PRO A 167 -6.71 -9.19 0.12
N MET A 168 -6.10 -8.75 1.22
CA MET A 168 -6.64 -7.73 2.12
C MET A 168 -5.93 -6.39 2.00
N GLY A 169 -4.69 -6.42 1.52
CA GLY A 169 -3.84 -5.26 1.33
C GLY A 169 -2.46 -5.69 0.83
N PHE A 170 -1.60 -4.72 0.58
CA PHE A 170 -0.21 -5.00 0.25
C PHE A 170 0.68 -3.79 0.55
N PHE A 171 1.99 -4.02 0.54
CA PHE A 171 2.93 -2.96 0.19
C PHE A 171 3.89 -3.41 -0.92
N SER A 172 4.48 -2.46 -1.63
CA SER A 172 5.57 -2.69 -2.57
C SER A 172 6.91 -2.20 -2.00
N LYS A 173 8.01 -2.88 -2.34
CA LYS A 173 9.39 -2.53 -1.99
C LYS A 173 10.24 -2.56 -3.26
N ASP A 174 11.04 -1.54 -3.49
CA ASP A 174 12.01 -1.53 -4.58
C ASP A 174 13.04 -2.65 -4.38
N LEU A 175 13.46 -3.31 -5.46
CA LEU A 175 14.59 -4.22 -5.41
C LEU A 175 15.90 -3.46 -5.15
N ILE A 176 16.01 -2.24 -5.67
CA ILE A 176 17.16 -1.35 -5.48
C ILE A 176 16.62 0.01 -5.03
N SER A 177 16.76 0.32 -3.74
CA SER A 177 16.32 1.60 -3.18
C SER A 177 17.51 2.47 -2.78
N TYR A 178 17.79 3.50 -3.58
CA TYR A 178 18.90 4.45 -3.31
C TYR A 178 18.72 5.18 -1.98
N GLN A 179 17.48 5.46 -1.59
CA GLN A 179 17.15 6.11 -0.32
C GLN A 179 17.01 5.11 0.83
N LYS A 180 17.22 3.81 0.59
CA LYS A 180 16.98 2.73 1.57
C LYS A 180 15.51 2.70 2.06
N ASN A 181 14.56 2.92 1.16
CA ASN A 181 13.14 2.81 1.49
C ASN A 181 12.79 1.33 1.70
N ASN A 182 12.07 1.04 2.78
CA ASN A 182 11.56 -0.31 3.04
C ASN A 182 10.16 -0.54 2.45
N LEU A 183 9.53 0.53 2.01
CA LEU A 183 8.16 0.56 1.53
C LEU A 183 7.97 1.74 0.57
N ALA A 184 7.58 1.44 -0.66
CA ALA A 184 7.28 2.42 -1.71
C ALA A 184 5.80 2.83 -1.68
N CYS A 185 4.90 1.84 -1.70
CA CYS A 185 3.45 2.06 -1.65
C CYS A 185 2.82 1.06 -0.69
N VAL A 186 1.81 1.49 0.08
CA VAL A 186 1.00 0.62 0.93
C VAL A 186 -0.47 0.94 0.77
N LEU A 187 -1.30 -0.10 0.66
CA LEU A 187 -2.75 0.04 0.60
C LEU A 187 -3.39 -1.11 1.37
N THR A 188 -4.28 -0.78 2.31
CA THR A 188 -5.31 -1.71 2.78
C THR A 188 -6.53 -1.54 1.88
N LEU A 189 -7.00 -2.63 1.26
CA LEU A 189 -8.10 -2.53 0.30
C LEU A 189 -9.37 -2.04 1.03
N PRO A 190 -10.27 -1.29 0.36
CA PRO A 190 -11.40 -0.63 1.00
C PRO A 190 -12.24 -1.54 1.94
N PRO A 191 -12.58 -2.80 1.60
CA PRO A 191 -13.36 -3.69 2.47
C PRO A 191 -12.65 -4.15 3.76
N TYR A 192 -11.34 -3.91 3.88
CA TYR A 192 -10.50 -4.40 4.97
C TYR A 192 -9.84 -3.28 5.77
N GLN A 193 -10.17 -2.01 5.48
CA GLN A 193 -9.68 -0.87 6.24
C GLN A 193 -10.13 -0.93 7.70
N ARG A 194 -9.36 -0.28 8.59
CA ARG A 194 -9.60 -0.22 10.04
C ARG A 194 -9.59 -1.58 10.77
N LYS A 195 -9.11 -2.65 10.13
CA LYS A 195 -8.91 -3.99 10.74
C LYS A 195 -7.46 -4.25 11.18
N GLY A 196 -6.65 -3.22 11.41
CA GLY A 196 -5.24 -3.35 11.79
C GLY A 196 -4.27 -3.81 10.68
N VAL A 197 -4.79 -4.22 9.51
CA VAL A 197 -4.02 -4.75 8.36
C VAL A 197 -2.87 -3.82 7.94
N GLY A 198 -3.13 -2.51 7.80
CA GLY A 198 -2.11 -1.54 7.40
C GLY A 198 -0.97 -1.44 8.41
N SER A 199 -1.29 -1.45 9.71
CA SER A 199 -0.28 -1.44 10.77
C SER A 199 0.56 -2.70 10.78
N LEU A 200 -0.04 -3.87 10.52
CA LEU A 200 0.69 -5.13 10.42
C LEU A 200 1.66 -5.12 9.22
N LEU A 201 1.23 -4.59 8.06
CA LEU A 201 2.10 -4.44 6.89
C LEU A 201 3.29 -3.50 7.14
N VAL A 202 3.08 -2.40 7.88
CA VAL A 202 4.15 -1.48 8.29
C VAL A 202 5.11 -2.16 9.25
N ASP A 203 4.61 -2.86 10.28
CA ASP A 203 5.46 -3.62 11.21
C ASP A 203 6.29 -4.67 10.46
N PHE A 204 5.66 -5.39 9.51
CA PHE A 204 6.34 -6.37 8.68
C PHE A 204 7.46 -5.76 7.82
N SER A 205 7.27 -4.56 7.25
CA SER A 205 8.31 -3.91 6.43
C SER A 205 9.55 -3.53 7.26
N TYR A 206 9.36 -3.12 8.52
CA TYR A 206 10.46 -2.89 9.45
C TYR A 206 11.12 -4.19 9.91
N LYS A 207 10.37 -5.25 10.20
CA LYS A 207 10.94 -6.57 10.54
C LYS A 207 11.88 -7.08 9.44
N LEU A 208 11.50 -6.95 8.17
CA LEU A 208 12.39 -7.27 7.05
C LEU A 208 13.66 -6.41 7.07
N SER A 209 13.52 -5.10 7.30
CA SER A 209 14.66 -4.18 7.26
C SER A 209 15.62 -4.37 8.43
N ILE A 210 15.10 -4.61 9.63
CA ILE A 210 15.89 -4.90 10.84
C ILE A 210 16.68 -6.19 10.63
N ARG A 211 16.06 -7.23 10.07
CA ARG A 211 16.75 -8.48 9.70
C ARG A 211 17.87 -8.23 8.69
N ASP A 212 17.64 -7.35 7.72
CA ASP A 212 18.66 -6.95 6.73
C ASP A 212 19.73 -6.00 7.31
N GLY A 213 19.65 -5.62 8.60
CA GLY A 213 20.56 -4.66 9.24
C GLY A 213 20.40 -3.23 8.73
N LEU A 214 19.22 -2.88 8.20
CA LEU A 214 18.94 -1.62 7.52
C LEU A 214 18.13 -0.66 8.38
N VAL A 215 18.70 0.52 8.64
CA VAL A 215 17.93 1.72 9.02
C VAL A 215 17.17 2.21 7.81
N SER A 216 15.85 2.25 7.92
CA SER A 216 14.95 2.46 6.77
C SER A 216 13.68 3.23 7.15
N GLY A 217 12.86 3.49 6.14
CA GLY A 217 11.55 4.11 6.31
C GLY A 217 10.76 4.10 5.00
N PRO A 218 9.54 4.65 5.00
CA PRO A 218 8.75 4.75 3.79
C PRO A 218 9.35 5.73 2.79
N GLU A 219 9.00 5.53 1.52
CA GLU A 219 9.12 6.54 0.48
C GLU A 219 8.26 7.78 0.82
N LYS A 220 8.75 8.95 0.43
CA LYS A 220 8.10 10.24 0.66
C LYS A 220 7.62 10.82 -0.68
N PRO A 221 6.51 11.58 -0.72
CA PRO A 221 5.68 11.98 0.42
C PRO A 221 4.67 10.90 0.88
N LEU A 222 4.41 10.85 2.19
CA LEU A 222 3.35 10.01 2.75
C LEU A 222 1.97 10.62 2.49
N SER A 223 0.96 9.78 2.26
CA SER A 223 -0.45 10.24 2.31
C SER A 223 -0.82 10.66 3.74
N PRO A 224 -1.84 11.51 3.95
CA PRO A 224 -2.27 11.91 5.29
C PRO A 224 -2.57 10.71 6.21
N PHE A 225 -3.28 9.70 5.69
CA PHE A 225 -3.55 8.46 6.43
C PHE A 225 -2.30 7.62 6.66
N GLY A 226 -1.36 7.63 5.70
CA GLY A 226 -0.05 7.01 5.85
C GLY A 226 0.74 7.63 7.00
N LEU A 227 0.83 8.97 7.05
CA LEU A 227 1.53 9.69 8.10
C LEU A 227 0.99 9.37 9.49
N VAL A 228 -0.35 9.37 9.67
CA VAL A 228 -0.98 8.97 10.94
C VAL A 228 -0.61 7.54 11.33
N SER A 229 -0.63 6.61 10.38
CA SER A 229 -0.30 5.20 10.62
C SER A 229 1.16 5.02 11.01
N TYR A 230 2.09 5.70 10.33
CA TYR A 230 3.51 5.66 10.61
C TYR A 230 3.86 6.33 11.95
N LEU A 231 3.27 7.50 12.26
CA LEU A 231 3.47 8.16 13.55
C LEU A 231 3.01 7.27 14.71
N LYS A 232 1.88 6.57 14.58
CA LYS A 232 1.42 5.61 15.59
C LYS A 232 2.43 4.46 15.77
N TYR A 233 2.90 3.89 14.67
CA TYR A 233 3.89 2.82 14.70
C TYR A 233 5.20 3.28 15.35
N TRP A 234 5.79 4.37 14.85
CA TRP A 234 7.04 4.93 15.38
C TRP A 234 6.93 5.33 16.85
N SER A 235 5.82 5.95 17.24
CA SER A 235 5.58 6.31 18.65
C SER A 235 5.60 5.06 19.52
N SER A 236 4.99 3.97 19.07
CA SER A 236 4.96 2.71 19.82
C SER A 236 6.37 2.13 19.98
N GLN A 237 7.15 2.06 18.90
CA GLN A 237 8.51 1.52 18.92
C GLN A 237 9.46 2.37 19.78
N ILE A 238 9.39 3.70 19.66
CA ILE A 238 10.23 4.63 20.43
C ILE A 238 9.85 4.57 21.92
N CYS A 239 8.55 4.60 22.25
CA CYS A 239 8.08 4.47 23.63
C CYS A 239 8.52 3.14 24.24
N TRP A 240 8.39 2.03 23.52
CA TRP A 240 8.85 0.73 24.00
C TRP A 240 10.35 0.76 24.33
N GLN A 241 11.20 1.18 23.39
CA GLN A 241 12.65 1.21 23.59
C GLN A 241 13.07 2.08 24.79
N LEU A 242 12.45 3.25 24.95
CA LEU A 242 12.83 4.22 26.00
C LEU A 242 12.27 3.87 27.38
N LEU A 243 11.15 3.16 27.46
CA LEU A 243 10.49 2.85 28.73
C LEU A 243 10.77 1.43 29.23
N GLU A 244 10.88 0.46 28.32
CA GLU A 244 10.90 -0.97 28.65
C GLU A 244 11.97 -1.77 27.88
N GLY A 245 12.45 -1.27 26.74
CA GLY A 245 13.45 -1.93 25.91
C GLY A 245 14.89 -1.63 26.33
N ASP A 246 15.82 -1.86 25.40
CA ASP A 246 17.28 -1.82 25.65
C ASP A 246 17.79 -0.43 26.07
N LEU A 247 17.04 0.62 25.76
CA LEU A 247 17.38 1.99 26.11
C LEU A 247 16.76 2.44 27.43
N SER A 248 15.94 1.61 28.06
CA SER A 248 15.31 1.93 29.35
C SER A 248 16.36 2.12 30.46
N GLY A 249 16.13 3.07 31.35
CA GLY A 249 17.05 3.39 32.45
C GLY A 249 18.36 4.07 32.03
N SER A 250 18.60 4.29 30.74
CA SER A 250 19.76 5.04 30.26
C SER A 250 19.61 6.54 30.58
N GLY A 251 20.68 7.16 31.11
CA GLY A 251 20.64 8.57 31.48
C GLY A 251 20.54 9.53 30.29
N ARG A 252 21.43 9.38 29.30
CA ARG A 252 21.42 10.16 28.05
C ARG A 252 21.45 9.22 26.85
N ILE A 253 20.52 9.43 25.91
CA ILE A 253 20.32 8.57 24.75
C ILE A 253 20.42 9.45 23.50
N SER A 254 21.29 9.08 22.56
CA SER A 254 21.38 9.78 21.27
C SER A 254 20.30 9.32 20.30
N LEU A 255 19.98 10.17 19.31
CA LEU A 255 19.06 9.79 18.23
C LEU A 255 19.58 8.57 17.43
N ASP A 256 20.90 8.46 17.29
CA ASP A 256 21.55 7.29 16.69
C ASP A 256 21.31 6.00 17.49
N ALA A 257 21.30 6.06 18.82
CA ALA A 257 20.99 4.91 19.65
C ALA A 257 19.54 4.44 19.43
N ILE A 258 18.59 5.37 19.37
CA ILE A 258 17.18 5.08 19.03
C ILE A 258 17.08 4.50 17.62
N SER A 259 17.80 5.08 16.66
CA SER A 259 17.80 4.62 15.26
C SER A 259 18.33 3.19 15.12
N ARG A 260 19.42 2.85 15.81
CA ARG A 260 19.96 1.49 15.84
C ARG A 260 19.01 0.50 16.52
N ALA A 261 18.40 0.89 17.64
CA ALA A 261 17.51 0.00 18.38
C ALA A 261 16.17 -0.26 17.67
N THR A 262 15.71 0.68 16.83
CA THR A 262 14.39 0.60 16.17
C THR A 262 14.45 0.34 14.66
N GLY A 263 15.60 0.54 14.01
CA GLY A 263 15.72 0.57 12.56
C GLY A 263 15.04 1.77 11.88
N ILE A 264 14.56 2.75 12.65
CA ILE A 264 13.87 3.95 12.13
C ILE A 264 14.90 5.04 11.81
N ARG A 265 14.74 5.74 10.68
CA ARG A 265 15.57 6.90 10.34
C ARG A 265 15.49 8.02 11.38
N ILE A 266 16.61 8.69 11.62
CA ILE A 266 16.70 9.83 12.55
C ILE A 266 15.65 10.92 12.23
N GLY A 267 15.45 11.24 10.95
CA GLY A 267 14.45 12.23 10.55
C GLY A 267 13.02 11.85 10.94
N ASP A 268 12.69 10.56 10.88
CA ASP A 268 11.35 10.05 11.24
C ASP A 268 11.20 9.90 12.77
N ILE A 269 12.30 9.64 13.49
CA ILE A 269 12.36 9.73 14.97
C ILE A 269 12.09 11.17 15.42
N LEU A 270 12.80 12.15 14.85
CA LEU A 270 12.62 13.56 15.19
C LEU A 270 11.18 14.04 14.93
N LEU A 271 10.61 13.63 13.79
CA LEU A 271 9.22 13.92 13.46
C LEU A 271 8.27 13.34 14.52
N THR A 272 8.50 12.10 14.93
CA THR A 272 7.71 11.42 15.96
C THR A 272 7.80 12.11 17.32
N LEU A 273 9.01 12.41 17.80
CA LEU A 273 9.22 13.07 19.09
C LEU A 273 8.56 14.46 19.14
N LYS A 274 8.63 15.22 18.03
CA LYS A 274 7.89 16.48 17.87
C LYS A 274 6.37 16.27 17.90
N SER A 275 5.87 15.25 17.20
CA SER A 275 4.43 14.92 17.17
C SER A 275 3.90 14.52 18.54
N LEU A 276 4.69 13.80 19.33
CA LEU A 276 4.36 13.41 20.71
C LEU A 276 4.44 14.59 21.70
N LYS A 277 4.99 15.73 21.27
CA LYS A 277 5.25 16.90 22.12
C LYS A 277 6.06 16.55 23.36
N CYS A 278 7.00 15.61 23.21
CA CYS A 278 7.83 15.13 24.32
C CYS A 278 9.24 15.75 24.34
N LEU A 279 9.55 16.71 23.47
CA LEU A 279 10.84 17.41 23.47
C LEU A 279 10.78 18.66 24.36
N THR A 280 11.75 18.81 25.27
CA THR A 280 11.94 20.03 26.08
C THR A 280 12.63 21.14 25.26
N LYS A 281 12.76 22.34 25.85
CA LYS A 281 13.48 23.46 25.22
C LYS A 281 14.97 23.15 24.98
N ASP A 282 15.53 22.26 25.78
CA ASP A 282 16.92 21.81 25.71
C ASP A 282 17.09 20.57 24.82
N TYR A 283 16.05 20.22 24.04
CA TYR A 283 16.01 19.04 23.16
C TYR A 283 16.12 17.70 23.88
N GLU A 284 15.75 17.64 25.16
CA GLU A 284 15.67 16.39 25.92
C GLU A 284 14.28 15.75 25.78
N VAL A 285 14.21 14.41 25.87
CA VAL A 285 12.94 13.67 25.80
C VAL A 285 12.32 13.57 27.19
N SER A 286 11.13 14.13 27.35
CA SER A 286 10.31 14.05 28.56
C SER A 286 9.67 12.67 28.70
N LEU A 287 10.24 11.84 29.58
CA LEU A 287 9.73 10.51 29.88
C LEU A 287 8.33 10.54 30.52
N SER A 288 7.95 11.62 31.20
CA SER A 288 6.60 11.74 31.79
C SER A 288 5.54 11.83 30.70
N VAL A 289 5.80 12.59 29.63
CA VAL A 289 4.91 12.67 28.45
C VAL A 289 4.82 11.32 27.75
N LEU A 290 5.94 10.61 27.59
CA LEU A 290 5.93 9.26 27.00
C LEU A 290 5.15 8.26 27.86
N LYS A 291 5.31 8.29 29.19
CA LYS A 291 4.55 7.43 30.11
C LYS A 291 3.05 7.71 30.07
N ALA A 292 2.65 8.97 29.96
CA ALA A 292 1.24 9.34 29.79
C ALA A 292 0.69 8.81 28.45
N TRP A 293 1.42 9.03 27.35
CA TRP A 293 1.05 8.50 26.04
C TRP A 293 0.94 6.97 26.05
N ALA A 294 1.89 6.27 26.68
CA ALA A 294 1.91 4.81 26.81
C ALA A 294 0.70 4.27 27.59
N LYS A 295 0.28 4.97 28.65
CA LYS A 295 -0.92 4.63 29.44
C LYS A 295 -2.19 4.69 28.58
N ASP A 296 -2.28 5.69 27.69
CA ASP A 296 -3.41 5.86 26.78
C ASP A 296 -3.35 4.92 25.57
N ASN A 297 -2.17 4.34 25.28
CA ASN A 297 -1.90 3.51 24.11
C ASN A 297 -1.36 2.12 24.49
N GLN A 298 -2.01 1.41 25.41
CA GLN A 298 -1.55 0.11 25.98
C GLN A 298 -1.12 -0.95 24.95
N THR A 299 -1.55 -0.84 23.69
CA THR A 299 -1.13 -1.71 22.59
C THR A 299 0.31 -1.49 22.11
N TYR A 300 1.01 -0.45 22.59
CA TYR A 300 2.37 -0.12 22.17
C TYR A 300 3.41 -1.21 22.49
N ARG A 301 3.10 -2.10 23.46
CA ARG A 301 3.97 -3.19 23.91
C ARG A 301 4.01 -4.39 22.97
N ASN A 302 3.04 -4.52 22.06
CA ASN A 302 2.90 -5.70 21.23
C ASN A 302 3.36 -5.40 19.81
N SER A 303 4.45 -6.04 19.38
CA SER A 303 4.73 -6.19 17.94
C SER A 303 3.53 -6.91 17.31
N LEU A 304 3.03 -6.37 16.21
CA LEU A 304 1.89 -6.96 15.50
C LEU A 304 2.34 -8.21 14.73
N VAL A 305 3.58 -8.19 14.24
CA VAL A 305 4.26 -9.32 13.62
C VAL A 305 5.08 -10.05 14.68
N ARG A 306 4.77 -11.33 14.89
CA ARG A 306 5.54 -12.18 15.80
C ARG A 306 6.59 -12.96 15.04
N ASP A 307 7.80 -12.98 15.58
CA ASP A 307 8.96 -13.57 14.90
C ASP A 307 8.81 -15.09 14.70
N GLU A 308 8.08 -15.77 15.60
CA GLU A 308 7.74 -17.20 15.50
C GLU A 308 6.96 -17.59 14.24
N TYR A 309 6.27 -16.64 13.59
CA TYR A 309 5.50 -16.87 12.38
C TYR A 309 6.21 -16.39 11.11
N LEU A 310 7.44 -15.88 11.21
CA LEU A 310 8.23 -15.49 10.05
C LEU A 310 8.73 -16.74 9.32
N VAL A 311 8.42 -16.81 8.02
CA VAL A 311 8.85 -17.89 7.12
C VAL A 311 9.79 -17.28 6.08
N LEU A 312 10.91 -16.78 6.55
CA LEU A 312 11.90 -16.11 5.72
C LEU A 312 13.04 -17.09 5.48
N ASP A 313 13.23 -17.51 4.22
CA ASP A 313 14.33 -18.40 3.81
C ASP A 313 15.66 -17.86 4.37
N ASN A 314 16.49 -18.73 4.97
CA ASN A 314 17.87 -18.40 5.37
C ASN A 314 18.75 -18.11 4.16
#